data_AF-A0A554J934-F1
#
_entry.id   AF-A0A554J934-F1
#
_cell.length_a   1.000
_cell.length_b   1.000
_cell.length_c   1.000
_cell.angle_alpha   90.00
_cell.angle_beta   90.00
_cell.angle_gamma   90.00
#
_symmetry.space_group_name_H-M   'P 1'
#
loop_
_entity.id
_entity.type
_entity.pdbx_description
1 polymer ?
#
loop_
_entity_poly.entity_id
_entity_poly.type
_entity_poly.pdbx_seq_one_letter_code
_entity_poly.pdbx_strand_id
1 'polypeptide(L)'
;MEFFTGIFQLPWWGYVAYTLVMTHVTIASVTIYLHRYSAHGALELHPVVEHFFRFWLWMTTGMVTKEWTAVHRKHHARVEK
;
A
#
# COMPACT_ATOMS: atom_id res chain seq x y z
N MET A 1 -15.71 30.79 -14.61
CA MET A 1 -14.29 30.44 -14.42
C MET A 1 -14.17 29.64 -13.11
N GLU A 2 -14.78 28.45 -13.06
CA GLU A 2 -14.84 27.62 -11.83
C GLU A 2 -14.04 26.31 -11.93
N PHE A 3 -13.35 26.06 -13.05
CA PHE A 3 -12.55 24.85 -13.21
C PHE A 3 -11.20 24.89 -12.48
N PHE A 4 -10.76 26.06 -11.98
CA PHE A 4 -9.47 26.22 -11.30
C PHE A 4 -9.49 25.93 -9.79
N THR A 5 -10.66 25.68 -9.20
CA THR A 5 -10.77 25.42 -7.75
C THR A 5 -10.89 23.95 -7.37
N GLY A 6 -10.74 23.04 -8.34
CA GLY A 6 -10.80 21.59 -8.13
C GLY A 6 -12.22 21.05 -8.02
N ILE A 7 -12.48 19.87 -8.59
CA ILE A 7 -13.80 19.22 -8.61
C ILE A 7 -14.29 18.89 -7.17
N PHE A 8 -13.36 18.76 -6.22
CA PHE A 8 -13.65 18.54 -4.80
C PHE A 8 -12.95 19.61 -3.96
N GLN A 9 -13.74 20.53 -3.39
CA GLN A 9 -13.25 21.46 -2.38
C GLN A 9 -13.48 20.88 -0.98
N LEU A 10 -12.45 20.28 -0.42
CA LEU A 10 -12.52 19.77 0.95
C LEU A 10 -12.24 20.91 1.96
N PRO A 11 -12.95 20.95 3.10
CA PRO A 11 -12.50 21.75 4.24
C PRO A 11 -11.13 21.24 4.72
N TRP A 12 -10.39 22.05 5.49
CA TRP A 12 -9.02 21.71 5.91
C TRP A 12 -8.90 20.32 6.56
N TRP A 13 -9.89 19.92 7.39
CA TRP A 13 -9.92 18.62 8.05
C TRP A 13 -10.15 17.46 7.07
N GLY A 14 -10.78 17.72 5.92
CA GLY A 14 -10.99 16.72 4.87
C GLY A 14 -9.66 16.28 4.24
N TYR A 15 -8.71 17.20 4.06
CA TYR A 15 -7.36 16.85 3.63
C TYR A 15 -6.60 16.03 4.67
N VAL A 16 -6.79 16.34 5.96
CA VAL A 16 -6.22 15.55 7.07
C VAL A 16 -6.77 14.13 7.05
N ALA A 17 -8.10 13.98 6.98
CA ALA A 17 -8.75 12.67 6.91
C ALA A 17 -8.30 11.88 5.67
N TYR A 18 -8.26 12.52 4.50
CA TYR A 18 -7.76 11.91 3.26
C TYR A 18 -6.34 11.39 3.44
N THR A 19 -5.44 12.21 3.98
CA THR A 19 -4.05 11.82 4.24
C THR A 19 -3.98 10.59 5.16
N LEU A 20 -4.73 10.61 6.27
CA LEU A 20 -4.75 9.51 7.23
C LEU A 20 -5.27 8.21 6.59
N VAL A 21 -6.34 8.26 5.81
CA VAL A 21 -6.89 7.09 5.12
C VAL A 21 -5.88 6.54 4.11
N MET A 22 -5.31 7.40 3.26
CA MET A 22 -4.31 6.99 2.26
C MET A 22 -3.09 6.34 2.91
N THR A 23 -2.58 6.96 3.97
CA THR A 23 -1.46 6.42 4.76
C THR A 23 -1.83 5.08 5.39
N HIS A 24 -2.99 4.99 6.02
CA HIS A 24 -3.41 3.78 6.72
C HIS A 24 -3.57 2.58 5.77
N VAL A 25 -4.25 2.76 4.63
CA VAL A 25 -4.42 1.69 3.64
C VAL A 25 -3.07 1.28 3.04
N THR A 26 -2.16 2.22 2.82
CA THR A 26 -0.80 1.91 2.32
C THR A 26 0.00 1.12 3.34
N ILE A 27 -0.03 1.50 4.62
CA ILE A 27 0.62 0.74 5.71
C ILE A 27 0.04 -0.67 5.79
N ALA A 28 -1.29 -0.82 5.75
CA ALA A 28 -1.94 -2.13 5.75
C ALA A 28 -1.50 -2.98 4.54
N SER A 29 -1.41 -2.38 3.35
CA SER A 29 -0.96 -3.05 2.13
C SER A 29 0.49 -3.55 2.23
N VAL A 30 1.40 -2.74 2.79
CA VAL A 30 2.80 -3.14 2.98
C VAL A 30 2.91 -4.23 4.06
N THR A 31 2.25 -4.05 5.20
CA THR A 31 2.40 -4.96 6.35
C THR A 31 1.69 -6.29 6.19
N ILE A 32 0.46 -6.31 5.68
CA ILE A 32 -0.34 -7.53 5.53
C ILE A 32 0.02 -8.22 4.22
N TYR A 33 -0.07 -7.51 3.10
CA TYR A 33 0.06 -8.11 1.78
C TYR A 33 1.51 -8.29 1.33
N LEU A 34 2.34 -7.24 1.31
CA LEU A 34 3.73 -7.39 0.85
C LEU A 34 4.60 -8.15 1.85
N HIS A 35 4.54 -7.80 3.14
CA HIS A 35 5.41 -8.35 4.16
C HIS A 35 4.95 -9.75 4.62
N ARG A 36 3.75 -9.88 5.19
CA ARG A 36 3.32 -11.15 5.80
C ARG A 36 2.89 -12.19 4.77
N TYR A 37 2.03 -11.83 3.81
CA TYR A 37 1.57 -12.76 2.76
C TYR A 37 2.68 -13.03 1.73
N SER A 38 3.09 -12.02 0.95
CA SER A 38 3.98 -12.22 -0.20
C SER A 38 5.42 -12.57 0.20
N ALA A 39 6.03 -11.85 1.14
CA ALA A 39 7.43 -12.09 1.50
C ALA A 39 7.61 -13.31 2.41
N HIS A 40 6.78 -13.45 3.45
CA HIS A 40 6.96 -14.47 4.48
C HIS A 40 6.00 -15.66 4.40
N GLY A 41 4.91 -15.60 3.61
CA GLY A 41 3.92 -16.68 3.56
C GLY A 41 3.28 -16.98 4.93
N ALA A 42 3.17 -15.97 5.80
CA ALA A 42 2.74 -16.13 7.19
C ALA A 42 1.22 -16.24 7.37
N LEU A 43 0.45 -15.96 6.32
CA LEU A 43 -1.01 -16.05 6.28
C LEU A 43 -1.46 -16.26 4.83
N GLU A 44 -2.70 -16.70 4.64
CA GLU A 44 -3.36 -16.80 3.33
C GLU A 44 -4.42 -15.70 3.19
N LEU A 45 -4.55 -15.11 2.01
CA LEU A 45 -5.54 -14.06 1.73
C LEU A 45 -6.62 -14.54 0.77
N HIS A 46 -7.86 -14.09 0.99
CA HIS A 46 -8.91 -14.25 0.00
C HIS A 46 -8.53 -13.51 -1.30
N PRO A 47 -8.77 -14.08 -2.51
CA PRO A 47 -8.32 -13.49 -3.77
C PRO A 47 -8.75 -12.03 -3.98
N VAL A 48 -9.96 -11.66 -3.55
CA VAL A 48 -10.45 -10.27 -3.63
C VAL A 48 -9.57 -9.31 -2.81
N VAL A 49 -9.17 -9.73 -1.61
CA VAL A 49 -8.34 -8.91 -0.71
C VAL A 49 -6.93 -8.78 -1.25
N GLU A 50 -6.38 -9.88 -1.80
CA GLU A 50 -5.08 -9.88 -2.48
C GLU A 50 -5.07 -8.88 -3.66
N HIS A 51 -6.09 -8.95 -4.52
CA HIS A 51 -6.19 -8.09 -5.70
C HIS A 51 -6.44 -6.63 -5.32
N PHE A 52 -7.22 -6.37 -4.27
CA PHE A 52 -7.39 -5.03 -3.70
C PHE A 52 -6.04 -4.43 -3.30
N PHE A 53 -5.24 -5.14 -2.50
CA PHE A 53 -3.93 -4.62 -2.07
C PHE A 53 -2.97 -4.44 -3.24
N ARG A 54 -2.93 -5.40 -4.19
CA ARG A 54 -2.07 -5.30 -5.37
C ARG A 54 -2.44 -4.09 -6.23
N PHE A 55 -3.73 -3.87 -6.45
CA PHE A 55 -4.23 -2.72 -7.19
C PHE A 55 -3.93 -1.41 -6.46
N TRP A 56 -4.16 -1.35 -5.15
CA TRP A 56 -3.90 -0.17 -4.33
C TRP A 56 -2.43 0.26 -4.41
N LEU A 57 -1.50 -0.68 -4.20
CA LEU A 57 -0.06 -0.42 -4.24
C LEU A 57 0.40 0.02 -5.63
N TRP A 58 -0.13 -0.61 -6.68
CA TRP A 58 0.17 -0.22 -8.05
C TRP A 58 -0.30 1.22 -8.34
N MET A 59 -1.54 1.55 -7.98
CA MET A 59 -2.12 2.87 -8.26
C MET A 59 -1.46 3.99 -7.45
N THR A 60 -1.21 3.77 -6.16
CA THR A 60 -0.86 4.86 -5.23
C THR A 60 0.63 5.04 -5.02
N THR A 61 1.44 3.99 -5.21
CA THR A 61 2.89 4.05 -4.94
C THR A 61 3.76 3.52 -6.07
N GLY A 62 3.18 2.83 -7.07
CA GLY A 62 3.94 2.17 -8.14
C GLY A 62 4.80 0.99 -7.66
N MET A 63 4.55 0.44 -6.47
CA MET A 63 5.36 -0.66 -5.92
C MET A 63 5.06 -1.98 -6.64
N VAL A 64 6.09 -2.66 -7.15
CA VAL A 64 5.97 -3.98 -7.79
C VAL A 64 6.15 -5.09 -6.76
N THR A 65 5.12 -5.92 -6.54
CA THR A 65 5.10 -6.97 -5.51
C THR A 65 6.31 -7.90 -5.56
N LYS A 66 6.69 -8.37 -6.76
CA LYS A 66 7.82 -9.31 -6.94
C LYS A 66 9.16 -8.69 -6.56
N GLU A 67 9.40 -7.45 -6.99
CA GLU A 67 10.63 -6.72 -6.70
C GLU A 67 10.78 -6.44 -5.21
N TRP A 68 9.71 -5.92 -4.60
CA TRP A 68 9.67 -5.65 -3.16
C TRP A 68 9.93 -6.93 -2.36
N THR A 69 9.25 -8.03 -2.71
CA THR A 69 9.41 -9.33 -2.05
C THR A 69 10.84 -9.85 -2.14
N ALA A 70 11.48 -9.73 -3.31
CA ALA A 70 12.86 -10.18 -3.51
C ALA A 70 13.85 -9.36 -2.67
N VAL A 71 13.69 -8.03 -2.64
CA VAL A 71 14.53 -7.12 -1.82
C VAL A 71 14.32 -7.39 -0.33
N HIS A 72 13.08 -7.55 0.12
CA HIS A 72 12.76 -7.82 1.51
C HIS A 72 13.33 -9.16 1.99
N ARG A 73 13.19 -10.23 1.19
CA ARG A 73 13.83 -11.52 1.48
C ARG A 73 15.36 -11.41 1.52
N LYS A 74 15.96 -10.61 0.63
CA LYS A 74 17.40 -10.34 0.64
C LYS A 74 17.84 -9.57 1.89
N HIS A 75 17.05 -8.63 2.38
CA HIS A 75 17.30 -7.91 3.63
C HIS A 75 17.42 -8.90 4.80
N HIS A 76 16.41 -9.74 5.01
CA HIS A 76 16.45 -10.78 6.06
C HIS A 76 17.65 -11.73 5.90
N ALA A 77 17.95 -12.17 4.67
CA ALA A 77 19.07 -13.08 4.40
C ALA A 77 20.47 -12.49 4.67
N ARG A 78 20.59 -11.16 4.84
CA ARG A 78 21.87 -10.45 4.98
C ARG A 78 22.02 -9.62 6.26
N VAL A 79 20.92 -9.14 6.83
CA VAL A 79 20.90 -8.23 7.98
C VAL A 79 20.39 -8.91 9.25
N GLU A 80 19.60 -9.97 9.12
CA GLU A 80 19.05 -10.74 10.26
C GLU A 80 19.67 -12.14 10.37
N LYS A 81 20.78 -12.38 9.66
CA LYS A 81 21.60 -13.58 9.84
C LYS A 81 22.67 -13.37 10.90
#